data_AF-A0A9Q8TYR6-F1
#
_entry.id   AF-A0A9Q8TYR6-F1
#
_cell.length_a   1.000
_cell.length_b   1.000
_cell.length_c   1.000
_cell.angle_alpha   90.00
_cell.angle_beta   90.00
_cell.angle_gamma   90.00
#
_symmetry.space_group_name_H-M   'P 1'
#
loop_
_entity.id
_entity.type
_entity.pdbx_description
1 polymer ?
#
loop_
_entity_poly.entity_id
_entity_poly.type
_entity_poly.pdbx_seq_one_letter_code
_entity_poly.pdbx_strand_id
1 'polypeptide(L)'
;MTIDDIKNMLEEGFKLDYCEVINESPNHSNYSGDLSHIKIIIVSDDFIDESLVQRHKHVYSKIPEVVKTIHAISIIAKTKSEWDESNEFTASPPCSKN
;
A
#
# COMPACT_ATOMS: atom_id res chain seq x y z
N MET A 1 16.54 0.74 -0.41
CA MET A 1 15.19 1.02 0.07
C MET A 1 14.52 -0.30 0.37
N THR A 2 14.11 -0.51 1.62
CA THR A 2 13.42 -1.72 2.07
C THR A 2 11.94 -1.40 2.28
N ILE A 3 11.11 -2.43 2.41
CA ILE A 3 9.68 -2.28 2.76
C ILE A 3 9.50 -1.44 4.04
N ASP A 4 10.39 -1.65 5.01
CA ASP A 4 10.38 -0.95 6.29
C ASP A 4 10.60 0.56 6.15
N ASP A 5 11.49 0.96 5.23
CA ASP A 5 11.79 2.36 4.92
C ASP A 5 10.54 3.08 4.40
N ILE A 6 9.79 2.44 3.50
CA ILE A 6 8.53 2.95 2.94
C ILE A 6 7.49 3.12 4.05
N LYS A 7 7.39 2.13 4.93
CA LYS A 7 6.44 2.16 6.05
C LYS A 7 6.73 3.34 6.97
N ASN A 8 8.01 3.54 7.32
CA ASN A 8 8.43 4.65 8.18
C ASN A 8 8.08 6.02 7.59
N MET A 9 8.36 6.24 6.30
CA MET A 9 7.99 7.50 5.61
C MET A 9 6.49 7.80 5.66
N LEU A 10 5.65 6.76 5.58
CA LEU A 10 4.20 6.89 5.66
C LEU A 10 3.74 7.15 7.10
N GLU A 11 4.32 6.47 8.08
CA GLU A 11 4.03 6.64 9.51
C GLU A 11 4.43 8.03 10.03
N GLU A 12 5.50 8.63 9.51
CA GLU A 12 5.88 10.02 9.82
C GLU A 12 4.97 11.03 9.11
N GLY A 13 4.42 10.67 7.95
CA GLY A 13 3.66 11.57 7.08
C GLY A 13 2.18 11.68 7.42
N PHE A 14 1.60 10.67 8.07
CA PHE A 14 0.16 10.53 8.32
C PHE A 14 -0.12 9.92 9.69
N LYS A 15 -1.34 10.14 10.21
CA LYS A 15 -1.83 9.41 11.39
C LYS A 15 -2.42 8.06 10.98
N LEU A 16 -1.58 7.04 10.92
CA LEU A 16 -1.99 5.71 10.48
C LEU A 16 -2.62 4.93 11.63
N ASP A 17 -3.81 4.41 11.40
CA ASP A 17 -4.43 3.40 12.27
C ASP A 17 -3.89 2.01 11.90
N TYR A 18 -3.65 1.78 10.61
CA TYR A 18 -3.03 0.56 10.09
C TYR A 18 -2.19 0.87 8.85
N CYS A 19 -1.02 0.24 8.74
CA CYS A 19 -0.13 0.36 7.59
C CYS A 19 0.57 -0.96 7.30
N GLU A 20 0.42 -1.44 6.06
CA GLU A 20 1.05 -2.66 5.58
C GLU A 20 1.58 -2.44 4.16
N VAL A 21 2.83 -2.84 3.94
CA VAL A 21 3.48 -2.74 2.63
C VAL A 21 3.91 -4.15 2.23
N ILE A 22 3.37 -4.62 1.11
CA ILE A 22 3.52 -5.99 0.61
C ILE A 22 4.27 -5.95 -0.72
N ASN A 23 5.30 -6.79 -0.84
CA ASN A 23 5.98 -6.99 -2.11
C ASN A 23 5.27 -8.11 -2.90
N GLU A 24 4.55 -7.72 -3.96
CA GLU A 24 3.83 -8.62 -4.86
C GLU A 24 4.66 -9.02 -6.10
N SER A 25 5.93 -8.60 -6.17
CA SER A 25 6.86 -8.99 -7.25
C SER A 25 7.03 -10.50 -7.48
N PRO A 26 7.02 -11.40 -6.47
CA PRO A 26 7.34 -12.81 -6.70
C PRO A 26 6.26 -13.62 -7.45
N ASN A 27 5.09 -13.05 -7.77
CA ASN A 27 3.99 -13.80 -8.37
C ASN A 27 4.00 -13.85 -9.92
N HIS A 28 4.97 -13.18 -10.56
CA HIS A 28 5.23 -13.33 -11.99
C HIS A 28 6.55 -14.09 -12.20
N SER A 29 6.40 -15.36 -12.57
CA SER A 29 7.51 -16.20 -13.05
C SER A 29 8.33 -15.43 -14.09
N ASN A 30 9.64 -15.30 -13.85
CA ASN A 30 10.70 -14.86 -14.79
C ASN A 30 11.26 -13.43 -14.67
N TYR A 31 10.97 -12.65 -13.63
CA TYR A 31 11.71 -11.40 -13.38
C TYR A 31 12.48 -11.45 -12.06
N SER A 32 13.82 -11.49 -12.16
CA SER A 32 14.77 -11.32 -11.03
C SER A 32 14.84 -9.86 -10.55
N GLY A 33 13.69 -9.17 -10.48
CA GLY A 33 13.58 -7.79 -10.02
C GLY A 33 13.02 -7.77 -8.60
N ASP A 34 13.86 -7.48 -7.62
CA ASP A 34 13.56 -7.60 -6.18
C ASP A 34 12.35 -6.76 -5.71
N LEU A 35 11.94 -5.71 -6.44
CA LEU A 35 10.91 -4.73 -6.05
C LEU A 35 10.20 -4.09 -7.27
N SER A 36 9.56 -4.88 -8.12
CA SER A 36 8.84 -4.38 -9.30
C SER A 36 7.38 -4.00 -9.04
N HIS A 37 6.67 -4.77 -8.21
CA HIS A 37 5.27 -4.54 -7.85
C HIS A 37 5.12 -4.46 -6.34
N ILE A 38 4.70 -3.29 -5.85
CA ILE A 38 4.45 -3.07 -4.43
C ILE A 38 2.97 -2.74 -4.20
N LYS A 39 2.42 -3.29 -3.13
CA LYS A 39 1.10 -2.96 -2.63
C LYS A 39 1.22 -2.29 -1.28
N ILE A 40 0.60 -1.12 -1.14
CA ILE A 40 0.58 -0.32 0.07
C ILE A 40 -0.85 -0.25 0.55
N ILE A 41 -1.09 -0.75 1.75
CA ILE A 41 -2.38 -0.68 2.44
C ILE A 41 -2.21 0.31 3.57
N ILE A 42 -3.03 1.36 3.55
CA ILE A 42 -2.95 2.46 4.48
C ILE A 42 -4.36 2.81 4.97
N VAL A 43 -4.53 2.79 6.28
CA VAL A 43 -5.77 3.13 6.96
C VAL A 43 -5.54 4.37 7.79
N SER A 44 -6.24 5.44 7.46
CA SER A 44 -6.13 6.70 8.17
C SER A 44 -7.42 7.51 8.04
N ASP A 45 -7.81 8.17 9.12
CA ASP A 45 -8.90 9.14 9.11
C ASP A 45 -8.53 10.45 8.38
N ASP A 46 -7.26 10.63 7.98
CA ASP A 46 -6.81 11.75 7.13
C ASP A 46 -7.48 11.71 5.74
N PHE A 47 -7.94 10.52 5.33
CA PHE A 47 -8.63 10.31 4.05
C PHE A 47 -10.14 10.54 4.11
N ILE A 48 -10.68 10.95 5.27
CA ILE A 48 -12.09 11.33 5.39
C ILE A 48 -12.34 12.53 4.49
N ASP A 49 -13.43 12.49 3.71
CA ASP A 49 -13.80 13.52 2.73
C ASP A 49 -12.83 13.66 1.52
N GLU A 50 -11.74 12.89 1.47
CA GLU A 50 -10.84 12.87 0.32
C GLU A 50 -11.30 11.89 -0.77
N SER A 51 -11.26 12.34 -2.03
CA SER A 51 -11.46 11.46 -3.18
C SER A 51 -10.30 10.46 -3.34
N LEU A 52 -10.56 9.29 -3.94
CA LEU A 52 -9.55 8.27 -4.22
C LEU A 52 -8.27 8.84 -4.88
N VAL A 53 -8.44 9.75 -5.83
CA VAL A 53 -7.32 10.38 -6.55
C VAL A 53 -6.50 11.27 -5.62
N GLN A 54 -7.15 12.02 -4.71
CA GLN A 54 -6.44 12.84 -3.72
C GLN A 54 -5.68 11.97 -2.73
N ARG A 55 -6.31 10.91 -2.20
CA ARG A 55 -5.66 9.93 -1.33
C ARG A 55 -4.39 9.37 -1.97
N HIS A 56 -4.47 8.93 -3.23
CA HIS A 56 -3.31 8.42 -3.95
C HIS A 56 -2.22 9.48 -4.15
N LYS A 57 -2.60 10.71 -4.53
CA LYS A 57 -1.64 11.82 -4.67
C LYS A 57 -0.93 12.13 -3.35
N HIS A 58 -1.65 12.14 -2.24
CA HIS A 58 -1.10 12.35 -0.91
C HIS A 58 -0.09 11.27 -0.54
N VAL A 59 -0.45 9.99 -0.72
CA VAL A 59 0.46 8.87 -0.47
C VAL A 59 1.70 8.98 -1.37
N TYR A 60 1.52 9.15 -2.68
CA TYR A 60 2.65 9.31 -3.61
C TYR A 60 3.58 10.48 -3.27
N SER A 61 3.03 11.58 -2.76
CA SER A 61 3.83 12.73 -2.33
C SER A 61 4.70 12.44 -1.12
N LYS A 62 4.37 11.44 -0.29
CA LYS A 62 5.17 11.04 0.87
C LYS A 62 6.25 10.02 0.55
N ILE A 63 6.09 9.27 -0.53
CA ILE A 63 7.04 8.22 -0.97
C ILE A 63 7.62 8.49 -2.37
N PRO A 64 8.15 9.70 -2.67
CA PRO A 64 8.58 10.07 -4.01
C PRO A 64 9.74 9.23 -4.55
N GLU A 65 10.59 8.69 -3.67
CA GLU A 65 11.71 7.83 -4.04
C GLU A 65 11.25 6.43 -4.47
N VAL A 66 10.20 5.90 -3.82
CA VAL A 66 9.56 4.63 -4.17
C VAL A 66 8.94 4.73 -5.55
N VAL A 67 8.20 5.82 -5.82
CA VAL A 67 7.54 6.06 -7.12
C VAL A 67 8.53 6.12 -8.27
N LYS A 68 9.75 6.60 -8.03
CA LYS A 68 10.80 6.66 -9.05
C LYS A 68 11.48 5.33 -9.31
N THR A 69 11.45 4.43 -8.33
CA THR A 69 12.23 3.18 -8.35
C THR A 69 11.38 1.98 -8.78
N ILE A 70 10.08 1.99 -8.48
CA ILE A 70 9.18 0.85 -8.64
C ILE A 70 8.35 0.99 -9.92
N HIS A 71 8.14 -0.13 -10.62
CA HIS A 71 7.41 -0.15 -11.89
C HIS A 71 5.91 0.07 -11.72
N ALA A 72 5.31 -0.58 -10.71
CA ALA A 72 3.90 -0.45 -10.39
C ALA A 72 3.67 -0.44 -8.88
N ILE A 73 2.84 0.51 -8.43
CA ILE A 73 2.44 0.66 -7.03
C ILE A 73 0.92 0.60 -6.94
N SER A 74 0.42 -0.34 -6.15
CA SER A 74 -1.00 -0.48 -5.82
C SER A 74 -1.24 0.16 -4.45
N ILE A 75 -2.05 1.21 -4.40
CA ILE A 75 -2.38 1.90 -3.14
C ILE A 75 -3.82 1.54 -2.76
N ILE A 76 -4.01 1.10 -1.53
CA ILE A 76 -5.30 0.91 -0.89
C ILE A 76 -5.37 1.87 0.28
N ALA A 77 -5.96 3.04 0.04
CA ALA A 77 -6.14 4.09 1.04
C ALA A 77 -7.60 4.11 1.53
N LYS A 78 -7.81 3.62 2.75
CA LYS A 78 -9.13 3.52 3.39
C LYS A 78 -9.20 4.38 4.65
N THR A 79 -10.38 4.88 4.97
CA THR A 79 -10.64 5.46 6.30
C THR A 79 -10.82 4.36 7.34
N LYS A 80 -10.71 4.72 8.63
CA LYS A 80 -10.94 3.76 9.71
C LYS A 80 -12.34 3.17 9.65
N SER A 81 -13.35 4.00 9.35
CA SER A 81 -14.73 3.56 9.16
C SER A 81 -14.85 2.58 8.00
N GLU A 82 -14.27 2.89 6.83
CA GLU A 82 -14.29 1.98 5.67
C GLU A 82 -13.54 0.66 5.94
N TRP A 83 -12.50 0.70 6.78
CA TRP A 83 -11.75 -0.49 7.19
C TRP A 83 -12.54 -1.37 8.15
N ASP A 84 -13.22 -0.77 9.13
CA ASP A 84 -14.08 -1.47 10.09
C ASP A 84 -15.31 -2.07 9.40
N GLU A 85 -15.92 -1.34 8.45
CA GLU A 85 -17.02 -1.84 7.62
C GLU A 85 -16.56 -2.91 6.61
N SER A 86 -15.31 -2.83 6.14
CA SER A 86 -14.71 -3.86 5.30
C SER A 86 -14.24 -5.04 6.16
N ASN A 87 -15.14 -5.96 6.49
CA ASN A 87 -14.83 -7.26 7.10
C ASN A 87 -13.99 -8.20 6.18
N GLU A 88 -13.32 -7.66 5.15
CA GLU A 88 -12.64 -8.38 4.05
C GLU A 88 -11.11 -8.50 4.22
N PHE A 89 -10.54 -8.06 5.35
CA PHE A 89 -9.12 -8.34 5.67
C PHE A 89 -8.92 -9.50 6.66
N THR A 90 -9.97 -10.27 6.97
CA THR A 90 -9.80 -11.63 7.49
C THR A 90 -9.50 -12.58 6.34
N ALA A 91 -8.23 -12.94 6.22
CA ALA A 91 -7.65 -13.98 5.36
C ALA A 91 -7.68 -13.69 3.85
N SER A 92 -6.47 -13.48 3.30
CA SER A 92 -6.18 -13.70 1.89
C SER A 92 -6.83 -15.02 1.44
N PRO A 93 -7.52 -15.08 0.29
CA PRO A 93 -7.96 -16.36 -0.25
C PRO A 93 -6.73 -17.25 -0.44
N PRO A 94 -6.79 -18.55 -0.07
CA PRO A 94 -5.68 -19.45 -0.31
C PRO A 94 -5.38 -19.45 -1.81
N CYS A 95 -4.14 -19.09 -2.16
CA CYS A 95 -3.62 -19.18 -3.52
C CYS A 95 -4.01 -20.53 -4.12
N SER A 96 -4.93 -20.54 -5.08
CA SER A 96 -5.16 -21.70 -5.93
C SER A 96 -4.03 -21.75 -6.94
N LYS A 97 -2.98 -22.54 -6.63
CA LYS A 97 -2.10 -23.11 -7.65
C LYS A 97 -2.93 -24.15 -8.41
N ASN A 98 -3.04 -24.00 -9.72
CA ASN A 98 -3.43 -25.09 -10.61
C ASN A 98 -2.29 -25.38 -11.59
#